data_AF-A0A371IXG6-F1
#
_entry.id   AF-A0A371IXG6-F1
#
_cell.length_a   1.000
_cell.length_b   1.000
_cell.length_c   1.000
_cell.angle_alpha   90.00
_cell.angle_beta   90.00
_cell.angle_gamma   90.00
#
_symmetry.space_group_name_H-M   'P 1'
#
loop_
_entity.id
_entity.type
_entity.pdbx_description
1 polymer ?
#
loop_
_entity_poly.entity_id
_entity_poly.type
_entity_poly.pdbx_seq_one_letter_code
_entity_poly.pdbx_strand_id
1 'polypeptide(L)'
;NVVLVDHNEYAQSADGIEDANIVEIVDHHKIGGITTDVPISFRVMPVGCSCTVIYNMFKENNVEVPYEIAGLLLSAILSDTLIFKSPTTTEMDKLACQELAKIANVNMESYGMEMFKVGTSLDEFSIEEIVNMDFKEFDMSGKRVGIGQVFTLDIDSILSKKDDFLSYINSTEYDMLVLAVTDIIKEGSYLIYKAEDKLISEAFNVEASQGVFSEGVVSRKKQLVPNLTAAVKNI
;
A
#
# COMPACT_ATOMS: atom_id res chain seq x y z
N ASN A 1 21.40 -17.85 -17.95
CA ASN A 1 19.96 -17.99 -18.24
C ASN A 1 19.18 -17.45 -17.07
N VAL A 2 18.16 -16.63 -17.31
CA VAL A 2 17.28 -16.06 -16.28
C VAL A 2 15.82 -16.15 -16.69
N VAL A 3 14.94 -16.25 -15.70
CA VAL A 3 13.48 -16.12 -15.85
C VAL A 3 13.06 -14.91 -15.04
N LEU A 4 12.31 -14.00 -15.65
CA LEU A 4 11.78 -12.84 -14.96
C LEU A 4 10.36 -13.12 -14.52
N VAL A 5 10.06 -12.77 -13.28
CA VAL A 5 8.72 -12.82 -12.72
C VAL A 5 8.33 -11.43 -12.25
N ASP A 6 7.08 -11.05 -12.49
CA ASP A 6 6.48 -9.81 -11.98
C ASP A 6 7.05 -8.48 -12.51
N HIS A 7 7.94 -8.55 -13.50
CA HIS A 7 8.43 -7.36 -14.19
C HIS A 7 8.97 -7.71 -15.58
N ASN A 8 8.96 -6.70 -16.46
CA ASN A 8 9.54 -6.78 -17.79
C ASN A 8 10.20 -5.47 -18.25
N GLU A 9 10.46 -4.51 -17.36
CA GLU A 9 11.21 -3.28 -17.68
C GLU A 9 12.66 -3.39 -17.17
N TYR A 10 13.67 -3.10 -18.01
CA TYR A 10 15.09 -3.17 -17.60
C TYR A 10 15.39 -2.38 -16.32
N ALA A 11 14.80 -1.19 -16.18
CA ALA A 11 15.01 -0.30 -15.03
C ALA A 11 14.50 -0.89 -13.70
N GLN A 12 13.70 -1.95 -13.74
CA GLN A 12 13.16 -2.65 -12.56
C GLN A 12 13.89 -3.96 -12.28
N SER A 13 14.76 -4.40 -13.17
CA SER A 13 15.43 -5.70 -13.08
C SER A 13 16.81 -5.59 -12.40
N ALA A 14 17.48 -6.73 -12.26
CA ALA A 14 18.80 -6.79 -11.65
C ALA A 14 19.88 -6.09 -12.50
N ASP A 15 20.91 -5.55 -11.84
CA ASP A 15 22.08 -5.00 -12.53
C ASP A 15 22.71 -6.05 -13.47
N GLY A 16 22.96 -5.66 -14.73
CA GLY A 16 23.52 -6.53 -15.76
C GLY A 16 22.50 -7.47 -16.44
N ILE A 17 21.19 -7.23 -16.26
CA ILE A 17 20.13 -7.97 -16.95
C ILE A 17 20.25 -7.90 -18.48
N GLU A 18 20.80 -6.80 -19.01
CA GLU A 18 21.01 -6.57 -20.43
C GLU A 18 21.99 -7.56 -21.07
N ASP A 19 22.92 -8.10 -20.28
CA ASP A 19 23.91 -9.10 -20.71
C ASP A 19 23.42 -10.54 -20.46
N ALA A 20 22.29 -10.70 -19.76
CA ALA A 20 21.77 -12.01 -19.38
C ALA A 20 20.95 -12.64 -20.51
N ASN A 21 21.08 -13.96 -20.66
CA ASN A 21 20.18 -14.73 -21.53
C ASN A 21 18.81 -14.94 -20.84
N ILE A 22 17.86 -14.07 -21.13
CA ILE A 22 16.48 -14.18 -20.66
C ILE A 22 15.78 -15.29 -21.45
N VAL A 23 15.20 -16.27 -20.78
CA VAL A 23 14.56 -17.43 -21.42
C VAL A 23 13.04 -17.45 -21.24
N GLU A 24 12.54 -16.78 -20.20
CA GLU A 24 11.11 -16.69 -19.91
C GLU A 24 10.76 -15.43 -19.12
N ILE A 25 9.55 -14.91 -19.34
CA ILE A 25 8.93 -13.84 -18.56
C ILE A 25 7.50 -14.25 -18.18
N VAL A 26 7.18 -14.19 -16.89
CA VAL A 26 5.81 -14.40 -16.34
C VAL A 26 5.41 -13.17 -15.56
N ASP A 27 4.44 -12.41 -16.07
CA ASP A 27 4.13 -11.08 -15.56
C ASP A 27 2.62 -10.76 -15.65
N HIS A 28 2.20 -9.70 -14.98
CA HIS A 28 0.85 -9.13 -15.06
C HIS A 28 0.85 -7.63 -15.39
N HIS A 29 2.02 -7.01 -15.49
CA HIS A 29 2.18 -5.59 -15.83
C HIS A 29 2.01 -5.30 -17.32
N LYS A 30 1.92 -4.00 -17.64
CA LYS A 30 2.07 -3.53 -19.03
C LYS A 30 3.42 -4.01 -19.58
N ILE A 31 3.46 -4.25 -20.88
CA ILE A 31 4.71 -4.59 -21.56
C ILE A 31 5.45 -3.30 -21.91
N GLY A 32 6.74 -3.22 -21.59
CA GLY A 32 7.61 -2.12 -22.00
C GLY A 32 9.05 -2.35 -21.57
N GLY A 33 10.01 -1.77 -22.28
CA GLY A 33 11.40 -1.66 -21.81
C GLY A 33 12.33 -2.80 -22.20
N ILE A 34 11.92 -4.08 -22.11
CA ILE A 34 12.83 -5.21 -22.39
C ILE A 34 12.81 -5.67 -23.85
N THR A 35 13.97 -6.08 -24.33
CA THR A 35 14.16 -6.69 -25.66
C THR A 35 14.98 -7.96 -25.55
N THR A 36 14.76 -8.91 -26.46
CA THR A 36 15.52 -10.17 -26.52
C THR A 36 16.02 -10.43 -27.93
N ASP A 37 17.23 -10.97 -28.06
CA ASP A 37 17.83 -11.30 -29.36
C ASP A 37 17.21 -12.55 -30.01
N VAL A 38 16.56 -13.39 -29.21
CA VAL A 38 15.90 -14.62 -29.64
C VAL A 38 14.46 -14.68 -29.11
N PRO A 39 13.58 -15.48 -29.74
CA PRO A 39 12.26 -15.77 -29.18
C PRO A 39 12.36 -16.44 -27.81
N ILE A 40 11.50 -16.02 -26.87
CA ILE A 40 11.41 -16.55 -25.50
C ILE A 40 9.98 -16.93 -25.14
N SER A 41 9.79 -17.68 -24.04
CA SER A 41 8.45 -17.80 -23.43
C SER A 41 8.08 -16.45 -22.80
N PHE A 42 6.96 -15.87 -23.19
CA PHE A 42 6.51 -14.60 -22.62
C PHE A 42 5.01 -14.71 -22.33
N ARG A 43 4.68 -14.83 -21.04
CA ARG A 43 3.30 -14.94 -20.57
C ARG A 43 2.94 -13.72 -19.72
N VAL A 44 2.06 -12.90 -20.27
CA VAL A 44 1.43 -11.79 -19.54
C VAL A 44 -0.07 -12.03 -19.47
N MET A 45 -0.63 -11.91 -18.27
CA MET A 45 -2.07 -11.97 -18.08
C MET A 45 -2.54 -10.74 -17.31
N PRO A 46 -3.64 -10.07 -17.72
CA PRO A 46 -4.17 -8.90 -17.02
C PRO A 46 -4.95 -9.34 -15.78
N VAL A 47 -4.24 -9.92 -14.81
CA VAL A 47 -4.75 -10.38 -13.51
C VAL A 47 -4.14 -9.55 -12.37
N GLY A 48 -4.67 -9.72 -11.16
CA GLY A 48 -4.26 -8.94 -10.00
C GLY A 48 -2.83 -9.21 -9.54
N CYS A 49 -2.27 -10.39 -9.80
CA CYS A 49 -0.94 -10.80 -9.34
C CYS A 49 -0.27 -11.81 -10.28
N SER A 50 1.05 -11.73 -10.47
CA SER A 50 1.84 -12.72 -11.22
C SER A 50 1.75 -14.14 -10.64
N CYS A 51 1.54 -14.28 -9.33
CA CYS A 51 1.35 -15.59 -8.70
C CYS A 51 0.03 -16.27 -9.10
N THR A 52 -0.98 -15.53 -9.54
CA THR A 52 -2.17 -16.11 -10.18
C THR A 52 -1.81 -16.76 -11.52
N VAL A 53 -0.89 -16.16 -12.28
CA VAL A 53 -0.38 -16.73 -13.53
C VAL A 53 0.41 -18.01 -13.26
N ILE A 54 1.33 -17.96 -12.29
CA ILE A 54 2.13 -19.11 -11.87
C ILE A 54 1.23 -20.26 -11.36
N TYR A 55 0.20 -19.95 -10.58
CA TYR A 55 -0.76 -20.95 -10.13
C TYR A 55 -1.46 -21.67 -11.29
N ASN A 56 -1.87 -20.93 -12.33
CA ASN A 56 -2.41 -21.55 -13.54
C ASN A 56 -1.39 -22.42 -14.26
N MET A 57 -0.12 -22.01 -14.30
CA MET A 57 0.96 -22.83 -14.87
C MET A 57 1.13 -24.17 -14.13
N PHE A 58 1.02 -24.20 -12.79
CA PHE A 58 0.99 -25.45 -12.02
C PHE A 58 -0.15 -26.37 -12.49
N LYS A 59 -1.36 -25.83 -12.60
CA LYS A 59 -2.55 -26.59 -13.04
C LYS A 59 -2.41 -27.12 -14.47
N GLU A 60 -1.97 -26.27 -15.39
CA GLU A 60 -1.78 -26.62 -16.81
C GLU A 60 -0.75 -27.73 -17.00
N ASN A 61 0.29 -27.76 -16.17
CA ASN A 61 1.33 -28.78 -16.22
C ASN A 61 1.01 -30.01 -15.35
N ASN A 62 -0.17 -30.08 -14.73
CA ASN A 62 -0.57 -31.15 -13.80
C ASN A 62 0.45 -31.37 -12.67
N VAL A 63 1.04 -30.28 -12.17
CA VAL A 63 1.97 -30.31 -11.03
C VAL A 63 1.19 -29.92 -9.78
N GLU A 64 1.26 -30.78 -8.75
CA GLU A 64 0.67 -30.47 -7.44
C GLU A 64 1.43 -29.31 -6.79
N VAL A 65 0.70 -28.36 -6.20
CA VAL A 65 1.29 -27.22 -5.49
C VAL A 65 1.67 -27.67 -4.07
N PRO A 66 2.96 -27.66 -3.69
CA PRO A 66 3.36 -28.01 -2.32
C PRO A 66 2.76 -27.05 -1.29
N TYR A 67 2.59 -27.51 -0.05
CA TYR A 67 2.01 -26.74 1.07
C TYR A 67 2.64 -25.35 1.23
N GLU A 68 3.98 -25.30 1.31
CA GLU A 68 4.74 -24.08 1.54
C GLU A 68 4.62 -23.12 0.36
N ILE A 69 4.61 -23.65 -0.87
CA ILE A 69 4.45 -22.87 -2.10
C ILE A 69 3.02 -22.32 -2.18
N ALA A 70 2.02 -23.09 -1.77
CA ALA A 70 0.64 -22.62 -1.75
C ALA A 70 0.46 -21.44 -0.81
N GLY A 71 1.13 -21.48 0.35
CA GLY A 71 1.23 -20.36 1.27
C GLY A 71 1.79 -19.12 0.59
N LEU A 72 2.97 -19.21 -0.04
CA LEU A 72 3.63 -18.08 -0.69
C LEU A 72 2.82 -17.49 -1.86
N LEU A 73 2.25 -18.34 -2.72
CA LEU A 73 1.39 -17.90 -3.82
C LEU A 73 0.15 -17.17 -3.27
N LEU A 74 -0.46 -17.69 -2.21
CA LEU A 74 -1.58 -17.03 -1.53
C LEU A 74 -1.17 -15.67 -0.96
N SER A 75 -0.03 -15.59 -0.27
CA SER A 75 0.49 -14.33 0.29
C SER A 75 0.65 -13.27 -0.80
N ALA A 76 1.29 -13.63 -1.91
CA ALA A 76 1.54 -12.71 -3.02
C ALA A 76 0.24 -12.18 -3.62
N ILE A 77 -0.73 -13.06 -3.90
CA ILE A 77 -2.01 -12.63 -4.47
C ILE A 77 -2.76 -11.72 -3.48
N LEU A 78 -2.78 -12.05 -2.19
CA LEU A 78 -3.41 -11.19 -1.19
C LEU A 78 -2.72 -9.83 -1.07
N SER A 79 -1.39 -9.79 -1.19
CA SER A 79 -0.58 -8.57 -1.19
C SER A 79 -0.97 -7.62 -2.33
N ASP A 80 -0.84 -8.07 -3.58
CA ASP A 80 -1.08 -7.21 -4.75
C ASP A 80 -2.55 -6.81 -4.89
N THR A 81 -3.45 -7.68 -4.44
CA THR A 81 -4.90 -7.43 -4.51
C THR A 81 -5.44 -6.67 -3.31
N LEU A 82 -4.63 -6.38 -2.28
CA LEU A 82 -5.07 -5.75 -1.03
C LEU A 82 -6.28 -6.47 -0.42
N ILE A 83 -6.20 -7.80 -0.27
CA ILE A 83 -7.33 -8.64 0.15
C ILE A 83 -8.56 -8.37 -0.73
N PHE A 84 -8.35 -8.38 -2.05
CA PHE A 84 -9.35 -8.14 -3.09
C PHE A 84 -9.98 -6.74 -3.13
N LYS A 85 -9.42 -5.76 -2.43
CA LYS A 85 -9.86 -4.36 -2.49
C LYS A 85 -9.25 -3.60 -3.66
N SER A 86 -8.11 -4.06 -4.18
CA SER A 86 -7.46 -3.44 -5.34
C SER A 86 -8.36 -3.54 -6.59
N PRO A 87 -8.47 -2.48 -7.41
CA PRO A 87 -9.21 -2.51 -8.66
C PRO A 87 -8.58 -3.44 -9.71
N THR A 88 -7.34 -3.91 -9.51
CA THR A 88 -6.69 -4.90 -10.38
C THR A 88 -7.19 -6.32 -10.14
N THR A 89 -7.90 -6.56 -9.04
CA THR A 89 -8.38 -7.89 -8.66
C THR A 89 -9.35 -8.45 -9.68
N THR A 90 -9.09 -9.69 -10.11
CA THR A 90 -9.96 -10.45 -11.01
C THR A 90 -10.59 -11.65 -10.32
N GLU A 91 -11.58 -12.27 -10.97
CA GLU A 91 -12.15 -13.54 -10.49
C GLU A 91 -11.12 -14.68 -10.50
N MET A 92 -10.11 -14.62 -11.36
CA MET A 92 -9.04 -15.62 -11.38
C MET A 92 -8.20 -15.57 -10.10
N ASP A 93 -7.91 -14.37 -9.60
CA ASP A 93 -7.18 -14.18 -8.34
C ASP A 93 -7.97 -14.75 -7.15
N LYS A 94 -9.27 -14.47 -7.10
CA LYS A 94 -10.16 -14.98 -6.03
C LYS A 94 -10.24 -16.51 -6.04
N LEU A 95 -10.39 -17.12 -7.22
CA LEU A 95 -10.43 -18.58 -7.35
C LEU A 95 -9.09 -19.22 -6.98
N ALA A 96 -7.97 -18.64 -7.42
CA ALA A 96 -6.64 -19.10 -7.05
C ALA A 96 -6.46 -19.07 -5.53
N CYS A 97 -6.77 -17.94 -4.87
CA CYS A 97 -6.69 -17.83 -3.42
C CYS A 97 -7.59 -18.84 -2.68
N GLN A 98 -8.81 -19.09 -3.16
CA GLN A 98 -9.71 -20.08 -2.56
C GLN A 98 -9.16 -21.51 -2.61
N GLU A 99 -8.50 -21.88 -3.71
CA GLU A 99 -7.87 -23.19 -3.85
C GLU A 99 -6.57 -23.27 -3.04
N LEU A 100 -5.71 -22.24 -3.11
CA LEU A 100 -4.44 -22.16 -2.39
C LEU A 100 -4.63 -22.14 -0.87
N ALA A 101 -5.64 -21.41 -0.36
CA ALA A 101 -5.94 -21.37 1.09
C ALA A 101 -6.34 -22.73 1.65
N LYS A 102 -6.98 -23.59 0.85
CA LYS A 102 -7.29 -24.97 1.26
C LYS A 102 -6.03 -25.81 1.37
N ILE A 103 -5.10 -25.66 0.43
CA ILE A 103 -3.82 -26.37 0.43
C ILE A 103 -2.97 -25.91 1.62
N ALA A 104 -2.86 -24.60 1.83
CA ALA A 104 -2.12 -23.98 2.93
C ALA A 104 -2.83 -24.14 4.30
N ASN A 105 -4.08 -24.61 4.31
CA ASN A 105 -4.91 -24.81 5.50
C ASN A 105 -5.03 -23.54 6.39
N VAL A 106 -5.34 -22.40 5.77
CA VAL A 106 -5.49 -21.11 6.45
C VAL A 106 -6.86 -20.48 6.16
N ASN A 107 -7.36 -19.68 7.09
CA ASN A 107 -8.45 -18.75 6.79
C ASN A 107 -7.84 -17.52 6.10
N MET A 108 -8.20 -17.33 4.84
CA MET A 108 -7.63 -16.31 3.96
C MET A 108 -7.79 -14.87 4.50
N GLU A 109 -8.93 -14.55 5.11
CA GLU A 109 -9.19 -13.20 5.63
C GLU A 109 -8.32 -12.92 6.86
N SER A 110 -8.33 -13.81 7.86
CA SER A 110 -7.50 -13.62 9.05
C SER A 110 -6.01 -13.65 8.73
N TYR A 111 -5.59 -14.57 7.85
CA TYR A 111 -4.20 -14.68 7.38
C TYR A 111 -3.75 -13.42 6.64
N GLY A 112 -4.56 -12.95 5.68
CA GLY A 112 -4.27 -11.74 4.93
C GLY A 112 -4.15 -10.53 5.84
N MET A 113 -5.12 -10.33 6.75
CA MET A 113 -5.09 -9.24 7.72
C MET A 113 -3.83 -9.27 8.60
N GLU A 114 -3.44 -10.44 9.10
CA GLU A 114 -2.21 -10.58 9.91
C GLU A 114 -0.94 -10.28 9.10
N MET A 115 -0.84 -10.83 7.88
CA MET A 115 0.28 -10.56 6.96
C MET A 115 0.45 -9.06 6.71
N PHE A 116 -0.65 -8.38 6.42
CA PHE A 116 -0.69 -6.95 6.18
C PHE A 116 -0.40 -6.11 7.42
N LYS A 117 -0.88 -6.54 8.59
CA LYS A 117 -0.58 -5.92 9.88
C LYS A 117 0.93 -5.91 10.13
N VAL A 118 1.59 -7.04 9.92
CA VAL A 118 3.05 -7.15 10.07
C VAL A 118 3.78 -6.35 8.99
N GLY A 119 3.38 -6.47 7.72
CA GLY A 119 4.03 -5.80 6.59
C GLY A 119 3.88 -4.27 6.59
N THR A 120 2.90 -3.73 7.31
CA THR A 120 2.68 -2.28 7.49
C THR A 120 2.95 -1.82 8.92
N SER A 121 3.62 -2.65 9.73
CA SER A 121 4.01 -2.25 11.07
C SER A 121 4.98 -1.08 11.00
N LEU A 122 4.73 -0.09 11.85
CA LEU A 122 5.59 1.07 12.01
C LEU A 122 6.37 0.99 13.34
N ASP A 123 6.37 -0.15 14.02
CA ASP A 123 6.91 -0.28 15.37
C ASP A 123 8.44 -0.14 15.45
N GLU A 124 9.15 -0.40 14.35
CA GLU A 124 10.60 -0.23 14.27
C GLU A 124 11.03 1.23 14.06
N PHE A 125 10.08 2.11 13.69
CA PHE A 125 10.34 3.53 13.46
C PHE A 125 10.02 4.35 14.70
N SER A 126 10.83 5.37 14.95
CA SER A 126 10.52 6.41 15.93
C SER A 126 9.32 7.25 15.48
N ILE A 127 8.66 7.91 16.45
CA ILE A 127 7.55 8.85 16.18
C ILE A 127 7.95 9.92 15.15
N GLU A 128 9.17 10.43 15.27
CA GLU A 128 9.74 11.41 14.33
C GLU A 128 9.87 10.83 12.92
N GLU A 129 10.43 9.63 12.77
CA GLU A 129 10.57 8.98 11.46
C GLU A 129 9.21 8.72 10.81
N ILE A 130 8.23 8.26 11.60
CA ILE A 130 6.87 8.02 11.11
C ILE A 130 6.24 9.32 10.60
N VAL A 131 6.30 10.40 11.38
CA VAL A 131 5.72 11.71 10.98
C VAL A 131 6.38 12.24 9.71
N ASN A 132 7.68 11.99 9.55
CA ASN A 132 8.48 12.52 8.43
C ASN A 132 8.55 11.61 7.19
N MET A 133 8.06 10.37 7.26
CA MET A 133 8.22 9.34 6.23
C MET A 133 7.70 9.77 4.84
N ASP A 134 6.47 10.31 4.76
CA ASP A 134 5.98 11.07 3.60
C ASP A 134 5.46 12.44 4.05
N PHE A 135 6.38 13.29 4.48
CA PHE A 135 6.09 14.66 4.89
C PHE A 135 6.32 15.68 3.76
N LYS A 136 5.42 16.67 3.68
CA LYS A 136 5.56 17.84 2.81
C LYS A 136 5.12 19.11 3.53
N GLU A 137 5.85 20.18 3.25
CA GLU A 137 5.55 21.53 3.72
C GLU A 137 4.76 22.31 2.68
N PHE A 138 3.85 23.16 3.15
CA PHE A 138 3.01 24.04 2.34
C PHE A 138 2.91 25.42 3.01
N ASP A 139 2.81 26.46 2.18
CA ASP A 139 2.32 27.76 2.63
C ASP A 139 0.81 27.82 2.37
N MET A 140 0.02 28.01 3.43
CA MET A 140 -1.43 28.18 3.33
C MET A 140 -1.82 29.50 3.98
N SER A 141 -2.06 30.52 3.15
CA SER A 141 -2.39 31.88 3.60
C SER A 141 -1.35 32.48 4.56
N GLY A 142 -0.06 32.24 4.31
CA GLY A 142 1.04 32.72 5.16
C GLY A 142 1.28 31.92 6.43
N LYS A 143 0.53 30.83 6.66
CA LYS A 143 0.82 29.82 7.70
C LYS A 143 1.71 28.73 7.12
N ARG A 144 2.73 28.33 7.86
CA ARG A 144 3.59 27.19 7.53
C ARG A 144 2.88 25.90 7.97
N VAL A 145 2.40 25.12 6.99
CA VAL A 145 1.62 23.90 7.21
C VAL A 145 2.42 22.66 6.83
N GLY A 146 2.57 21.73 7.77
CA GLY A 146 3.13 20.41 7.55
C GLY A 146 2.05 19.35 7.31
N ILE A 147 2.22 18.48 6.32
CA ILE A 147 1.33 17.33 6.12
C ILE A 147 2.17 16.06 5.98
N GLY A 148 2.12 15.21 7.00
CA GLY A 148 2.66 13.86 7.00
C GLY A 148 1.59 12.84 6.59
N GLN A 149 1.98 11.82 5.85
CA GLN A 149 1.10 10.70 5.53
C GLN A 149 1.84 9.37 5.73
N VAL A 150 1.19 8.40 6.36
CA VAL A 150 1.69 7.03 6.47
C VAL A 150 0.54 6.06 6.22
N PHE A 151 0.85 4.89 5.67
CA PHE A 151 -0.13 3.83 5.46
C PHE A 151 0.04 2.78 6.54
N THR A 152 -1.06 2.31 7.12
CA THR A 152 -1.04 1.25 8.12
C THR A 152 -2.29 0.38 8.02
N LEU A 153 -2.14 -0.87 8.43
CA LEU A 153 -3.23 -1.80 8.67
C LEU A 153 -3.30 -2.21 10.16
N ASP A 154 -2.49 -1.58 11.00
CA ASP A 154 -2.51 -1.67 12.45
C ASP A 154 -2.77 -0.31 13.11
N ILE A 155 -3.95 0.24 12.85
CA ILE A 155 -4.31 1.54 13.42
C ILE A 155 -4.27 1.55 14.95
N ASP A 156 -4.60 0.42 15.60
CA ASP A 156 -4.62 0.33 17.05
C ASP A 156 -3.22 0.53 17.65
N SER A 157 -2.17 0.00 17.03
CA SER A 157 -0.78 0.26 17.45
C SER A 157 -0.45 1.76 17.36
N ILE A 158 -0.84 2.43 16.28
CA ILE A 158 -0.59 3.87 16.09
C ILE A 158 -1.38 4.72 17.09
N LEU A 159 -2.68 4.46 17.25
CA LEU A 159 -3.53 5.21 18.16
C LEU A 159 -3.18 4.96 19.63
N SER A 160 -2.56 3.81 19.97
CA SER A 160 -2.05 3.56 21.32
C SER A 160 -0.91 4.51 21.71
N LYS A 161 -0.16 5.03 20.73
CA LYS A 161 0.93 6.01 20.87
C LYS A 161 0.49 7.44 20.52
N LYS A 162 -0.82 7.70 20.40
CA LYS A 162 -1.37 8.97 19.93
C LYS A 162 -0.84 10.19 20.68
N ASP A 163 -0.70 10.08 22.01
CA ASP A 163 -0.24 11.19 22.83
C ASP A 163 1.25 11.52 22.57
N ASP A 164 2.07 10.52 22.25
CA ASP A 164 3.47 10.72 21.85
C ASP A 164 3.58 11.39 20.48
N PHE A 165 2.75 10.96 19.51
CA PHE A 165 2.62 11.64 18.22
C PHE A 165 2.20 13.10 18.40
N LEU A 166 1.17 13.34 19.21
CA LEU A 166 0.66 14.68 19.47
C LEU A 166 1.72 15.55 20.16
N SER A 167 2.46 15.01 21.13
CA SER A 167 3.58 15.68 21.79
C SER A 167 4.65 16.12 20.78
N TYR A 168 5.11 15.20 19.92
CA TYR A 168 6.08 15.51 18.87
C TYR A 168 5.55 16.56 17.90
N ILE A 169 4.34 16.36 17.37
CA ILE A 169 3.68 17.27 16.43
C ILE A 169 3.56 18.70 17.01
N ASN A 170 3.16 18.82 18.28
CA ASN A 170 3.05 20.10 18.97
C ASN A 170 4.40 20.77 19.23
N SER A 171 5.48 20.00 19.39
CA SER A 171 6.84 20.51 19.58
C SER A 171 7.46 21.12 18.32
N THR A 172 6.88 20.85 17.15
CA THR A 172 7.38 21.38 15.88
C THR A 172 7.10 22.87 15.70
N GLU A 173 7.93 23.54 14.89
CA GLU A 173 7.84 24.98 14.56
C GLU A 173 6.74 25.32 13.54
N TYR A 174 5.91 24.35 13.10
CA TYR A 174 4.83 24.60 12.14
C TYR A 174 3.65 25.30 12.82
N ASP A 175 3.00 26.22 12.11
CA ASP A 175 1.74 26.83 12.55
C ASP A 175 0.62 25.78 12.60
N MET A 176 0.64 24.86 11.63
CA MET A 176 -0.25 23.70 11.59
C MET A 176 0.50 22.46 11.11
N LEU A 177 0.16 21.31 11.68
CA LEU A 177 0.67 20.03 11.20
C LEU A 177 -0.43 18.97 11.28
N VAL A 178 -0.65 18.25 10.19
CA VAL A 178 -1.59 17.12 10.14
C VAL A 178 -0.85 15.85 9.75
N LEU A 179 -0.88 14.84 10.61
CA LEU A 179 -0.49 13.48 10.28
C LEU A 179 -1.74 12.70 9.87
N ALA A 180 -1.76 12.23 8.63
CA ALA A 180 -2.77 11.31 8.12
C ALA A 180 -2.26 9.87 8.18
N VAL A 181 -2.85 9.07 9.07
CA VAL A 181 -2.60 7.64 9.19
C VAL A 181 -3.65 6.92 8.36
N THR A 182 -3.31 6.60 7.11
CA THR A 182 -4.24 6.07 6.11
C THR A 182 -4.43 4.57 6.28
N ASP A 183 -5.68 4.18 6.54
CA ASP A 183 -6.15 2.80 6.52
C ASP A 183 -6.66 2.48 5.12
N ILE A 184 -5.87 1.69 4.39
CA ILE A 184 -6.17 1.34 2.99
C ILE A 184 -7.44 0.48 2.90
N ILE A 185 -7.73 -0.35 3.90
CA ILE A 185 -8.87 -1.27 3.89
C ILE A 185 -10.18 -0.54 4.20
N LYS A 186 -10.14 0.45 5.10
CA LYS A 186 -11.29 1.32 5.39
C LYS A 186 -11.42 2.51 4.44
N GLU A 187 -10.50 2.65 3.50
CA GLU A 187 -10.49 3.73 2.49
C GLU A 187 -10.56 5.13 3.11
N GLY A 188 -9.79 5.39 4.17
CA GLY A 188 -9.78 6.68 4.85
C GLY A 188 -8.54 6.89 5.71
N SER A 189 -8.50 8.02 6.43
CA SER A 189 -7.35 8.35 7.29
C SER A 189 -7.77 8.77 8.68
N TYR A 190 -7.01 8.30 9.67
CA TYR A 190 -7.06 8.81 11.04
C TYR A 190 -6.16 10.03 11.16
N LEU A 191 -6.67 11.10 11.76
CA LEU A 191 -5.97 12.39 11.79
C LEU A 191 -5.44 12.69 13.20
N ILE A 192 -4.13 12.92 13.30
CA ILE A 192 -3.47 13.48 14.50
C ILE A 192 -2.90 14.84 14.10
N TYR A 193 -3.20 15.90 14.84
CA TYR A 193 -2.95 17.24 14.34
C TYR A 193 -2.64 18.30 15.40
N LYS A 194 -1.82 19.27 15.00
CA LYS A 194 -1.68 20.61 15.60
C LYS A 194 -2.48 21.59 14.72
N ALA A 195 -3.72 21.86 15.10
CA ALA A 195 -4.63 22.80 14.44
C ALA A 195 -5.86 23.04 15.33
N GLU A 196 -6.68 24.06 15.01
CA GLU A 196 -7.98 24.23 15.65
C GLU A 196 -8.98 23.16 15.18
N ASP A 197 -9.73 22.56 16.11
CA ASP A 197 -10.73 21.52 15.80
C ASP A 197 -11.79 21.99 14.80
N LYS A 198 -12.16 23.27 14.84
CA LYS A 198 -13.12 23.85 13.89
C LYS A 198 -12.60 23.76 12.45
N LEU A 199 -11.30 24.01 12.24
CA LEU A 199 -10.67 23.94 10.93
C LEU A 199 -10.68 22.51 10.41
N ILE A 200 -10.33 21.53 11.24
CA ILE A 200 -10.33 20.11 10.88
C ILE A 200 -11.75 19.62 10.58
N SER A 201 -12.72 20.01 11.41
CA SER A 201 -14.14 19.70 11.20
C SER A 201 -14.64 20.24 9.85
N GLU A 202 -14.29 21.48 9.50
CA GLU A 202 -14.67 22.10 8.24
C GLU A 202 -13.95 21.46 7.03
N ALA A 203 -12.64 21.22 7.14
CA ALA A 203 -11.84 20.65 6.06
C ALA A 203 -12.29 19.24 5.67
N PHE A 204 -12.71 18.44 6.65
CA PHE A 204 -12.96 17.01 6.44
C PHE A 204 -14.40 16.57 6.72
N ASN A 205 -15.28 17.49 7.10
CA ASN A 205 -16.68 17.22 7.43
C ASN A 205 -16.82 16.10 8.49
N VAL A 206 -16.06 16.24 9.58
CA VAL A 206 -16.01 15.30 10.71
C VAL A 206 -16.24 16.04 12.04
N GLU A 207 -16.58 15.30 13.09
CA GLU A 207 -16.51 15.82 14.47
C GLU A 207 -15.07 15.72 14.95
N ALA A 208 -14.32 16.84 14.84
CA ALA A 208 -12.88 16.83 15.08
C ALA A 208 -12.52 16.42 16.51
N SER A 209 -11.59 15.47 16.60
CA SER A 209 -10.91 15.03 17.80
C SER A 209 -9.60 14.36 17.40
N GLN A 210 -8.64 14.27 18.33
CA GLN A 210 -7.34 13.63 18.04
C GLN A 210 -7.55 12.13 17.77
N GLY A 211 -7.19 11.70 16.57
CA GLY A 211 -7.44 10.34 16.05
C GLY A 211 -8.79 10.18 15.35
N VAL A 212 -9.48 11.26 14.97
CA VAL A 212 -10.74 11.17 14.21
C VAL A 212 -10.52 10.49 12.86
N PHE A 213 -11.45 9.61 12.46
CA PHE A 213 -11.44 8.97 11.16
C PHE A 213 -12.13 9.86 10.11
N SER A 214 -11.44 10.13 9.01
CA SER A 214 -11.95 10.83 7.85
C SER A 214 -12.09 9.86 6.68
N GLU A 215 -13.34 9.46 6.42
CA GLU A 215 -13.69 8.53 5.35
C GLU A 215 -13.41 9.13 3.97
N GLY A 216 -12.89 8.31 3.05
CA GLY A 216 -12.55 8.70 1.69
C GLY A 216 -11.25 9.50 1.57
N VAL A 217 -10.65 9.98 2.67
CA VAL A 217 -9.40 10.74 2.64
C VAL A 217 -8.21 9.78 2.63
N VAL A 218 -7.65 9.56 1.45
CA VAL A 218 -6.53 8.62 1.21
C VAL A 218 -5.37 9.25 0.44
N SER A 219 -5.56 10.44 -0.16
CA SER A 219 -4.58 11.10 -1.00
C SER A 219 -4.24 12.49 -0.46
N ARG A 220 -2.98 12.69 -0.07
CA ARG A 220 -2.51 14.04 0.28
C ARG A 220 -2.75 15.08 -0.80
N LYS A 221 -2.41 14.76 -2.05
CA LYS A 221 -2.49 15.71 -3.17
C LYS A 221 -3.92 16.04 -3.58
N LYS A 222 -4.81 15.05 -3.58
CA LYS A 222 -6.20 15.22 -4.06
C LYS A 222 -7.17 15.64 -2.97
N GLN A 223 -6.89 15.35 -1.70
CA GLN A 223 -7.85 15.52 -0.60
C GLN A 223 -7.27 16.34 0.55
N LEU A 224 -6.19 15.90 1.21
CA LEU A 224 -5.67 16.61 2.41
C LEU A 224 -5.28 18.06 2.10
N VAL A 225 -4.43 18.28 1.10
CA VAL A 225 -3.94 19.61 0.71
C VAL A 225 -5.07 20.55 0.30
N PRO A 226 -5.94 20.21 -0.68
CA PRO A 226 -7.00 21.13 -1.11
C PRO A 226 -8.02 21.40 0.00
N ASN A 227 -8.39 20.41 0.81
CA ASN A 227 -9.34 20.58 1.90
C ASN A 227 -8.80 21.52 2.98
N LEU A 228 -7.56 21.32 3.42
CA LEU A 228 -6.91 22.20 4.40
C LEU A 228 -6.71 23.60 3.84
N THR A 229 -6.30 23.72 2.57
CA THR A 229 -6.14 25.03 1.91
C THR A 229 -7.46 25.81 1.86
N ALA A 230 -8.58 25.12 1.59
CA ALA A 230 -9.90 25.74 1.57
C ALA A 230 -10.33 26.20 2.96
N ALA A 231 -10.18 25.34 3.99
CA ALA A 231 -10.55 25.67 5.36
C ALA A 231 -9.70 26.83 5.94
N VAL A 232 -8.39 26.84 5.67
CA VAL A 232 -7.49 27.92 6.12
C VAL A 232 -7.87 29.28 5.51
N LYS A 233 -8.43 29.32 4.30
CA LYS A 233 -8.89 30.57 3.65
C LYS A 233 -10.20 31.12 4.21
N ASN A 234 -11.01 30.27 4.85
CA ASN A 234 -12.32 30.65 5.37
C ASN A 234 -12.26 31.19 6.82
N ILE A 235 -11.06 31.24 7.40
CA ILE A 235 -10.77 31.74 8.75
C ILE A 235 -10.00 33.06 8.63
#